data_AF-A0A645I5D2-F1
#
_entry.id   AF-A0A645I5D2-F1
#
_cell.length_a   1.000
_cell.length_b   1.000
_cell.length_c   1.000
_cell.angle_alpha   90.00
_cell.angle_beta   90.00
_cell.angle_gamma   90.00
#
_symmetry.space_group_name_H-M   'P 1'
#
loop_
_entity.id
_entity.type
_entity.pdbx_description
1 polymer ?
#
loop_
_entity_poly.entity_id
_entity_poly.type
_entity_poly.pdbx_seq_one_letter_code
_entity_poly.pdbx_strand_id
1 'polypeptide(L)'
;MYAQTSSDVFRLIDKVISVSRAAPDPKKTHINVIGAEGDYWPLPWYLRSFTRVGWWDGLPASPYAPIMIVSASLQAGLDAQQTHLMIGYFELRPGVFLEMYVELELWKAFLAQNPPPQPAQED
;
A
#
# COMPACT_ATOMS: atom_id res chain seq x y z
N MET A 1 22.40 -8.44 -9.37
CA MET A 1 21.95 -7.31 -10.23
C MET A 1 21.21 -6.33 -9.36
N TYR A 2 21.49 -5.02 -9.44
CA TYR A 2 20.74 -3.99 -8.71
C TYR A 2 19.78 -3.34 -9.70
N ALA A 3 18.50 -3.68 -9.61
CA ALA A 3 17.48 -3.02 -10.43
C ALA A 3 17.29 -1.60 -9.91
N GLN A 4 17.40 -0.61 -10.81
CA GLN A 4 17.19 0.79 -10.47
C GLN A 4 15.77 0.97 -9.92
N THR A 5 15.67 1.33 -8.65
CA THR A 5 14.38 1.56 -8.00
C THR A 5 13.84 2.92 -8.45
N SER A 6 12.58 2.96 -8.89
CA SER A 6 11.95 4.22 -9.29
C SER A 6 11.82 5.14 -8.07
N SER A 7 11.84 6.47 -8.27
CA SER A 7 11.53 7.43 -7.20
C SER A 7 10.14 7.21 -6.59
N ASP A 8 9.27 6.53 -7.34
CA ASP A 8 7.91 6.19 -6.96
C ASP A 8 7.83 5.18 -5.79
N VAL A 9 8.84 4.32 -5.61
CA VAL A 9 8.90 3.45 -4.43
C VAL A 9 8.87 4.27 -3.14
N PHE A 10 9.54 5.41 -3.10
CA PHE A 10 9.60 6.24 -1.90
C PHE A 10 8.24 6.88 -1.63
N ARG A 11 7.51 7.27 -2.69
CA ARG A 11 6.13 7.77 -2.57
C ARG A 11 5.20 6.68 -2.00
N LEU A 12 5.37 5.43 -2.42
CA LEU A 12 4.65 4.29 -1.83
C LEU A 12 4.96 4.15 -0.34
N ILE A 13 6.24 4.13 0.03
CA ILE A 13 6.66 3.96 1.43
C ILE A 13 6.15 5.12 2.30
N ASP A 14 6.26 6.36 1.83
CA ASP A 14 5.75 7.53 2.54
C ASP A 14 4.23 7.46 2.74
N LYS A 15 3.50 6.95 1.73
CA LYS A 15 2.05 6.74 1.83
C LYS A 15 1.71 5.67 2.86
N VAL A 16 2.41 4.53 2.85
CA VAL A 16 2.24 3.45 3.84
C VAL A 16 2.47 3.98 5.25
N ILE A 17 3.57 4.71 5.47
CA ILE A 17 3.89 5.32 6.77
C ILE A 17 2.78 6.29 7.18
N SER A 18 2.36 7.18 6.27
CA SER A 18 1.34 8.19 6.56
C SER A 18 -0.02 7.57 6.92
N VAL A 19 -0.46 6.56 6.17
CA VAL A 19 -1.72 5.84 6.44
C VAL A 19 -1.62 5.06 7.75
N SER A 20 -0.49 4.38 8.01
CA SER A 20 -0.30 3.59 9.23
C SER A 20 -0.36 4.44 10.52
N ARG A 21 -0.02 5.74 10.44
CA ARG A 21 -0.14 6.66 11.59
C ARG A 21 -1.58 6.87 12.06
N ALA A 22 -2.56 6.59 11.21
CA ALA A 22 -3.97 6.65 11.58
C ALA A 22 -4.46 5.39 12.34
N ALA A 23 -3.69 4.30 12.35
CA ALA A 23 -4.00 3.10 13.10
C ALA A 23 -3.69 3.27 14.61
N PRO A 24 -4.33 2.50 15.50
CA PRO A 24 -4.07 2.56 16.94
C PRO A 24 -2.60 2.26 17.33
N ASP A 25 -1.93 1.38 16.59
CA ASP A 25 -0.50 1.07 16.75
C ASP A 25 0.16 1.07 15.36
N PRO A 26 0.76 2.19 14.93
CA PRO A 26 1.30 2.34 13.58
C PRO A 26 2.30 1.25 13.20
N LYS A 27 3.19 0.85 14.12
CA LYS A 27 4.22 -0.17 13.86
C LYS A 27 3.65 -1.58 13.78
N LYS A 28 2.50 -1.83 14.43
CA LYS A 28 1.77 -3.12 14.37
C LYS A 28 0.64 -3.12 13.34
N THR A 29 0.52 -2.10 12.50
CA THR A 29 -0.37 -2.14 11.33
C THR A 29 0.01 -3.35 10.48
N HIS A 30 -0.93 -4.25 10.23
CA HIS A 30 -0.68 -5.42 9.39
C HIS A 30 -0.62 -4.97 7.93
N ILE A 31 0.48 -5.33 7.27
CA ILE A 31 0.71 -5.06 5.85
C ILE A 31 0.87 -6.40 5.13
N ASN A 32 0.10 -6.65 4.09
CA ASN A 32 0.37 -7.76 3.17
C ASN A 32 1.04 -7.22 1.90
N VAL A 33 2.19 -7.79 1.53
CA VAL A 33 2.86 -7.52 0.27
C VAL A 33 2.74 -8.76 -0.61
N ILE A 34 2.17 -8.57 -1.79
CA ILE A 34 1.80 -9.64 -2.72
C ILE A 34 2.46 -9.33 -4.07
N GLY A 35 3.67 -9.83 -4.29
CA GLY A 35 4.39 -9.66 -5.55
C GLY A 35 4.19 -10.88 -6.44
N ALA A 36 4.05 -10.69 -7.76
CA ALA A 36 4.05 -11.82 -8.68
C ALA A 36 5.42 -12.50 -8.64
N GLU A 37 5.47 -13.81 -8.37
CA GLU A 37 6.73 -14.59 -8.30
C GLU A 37 7.74 -14.03 -7.27
N GLY A 38 7.24 -13.39 -6.20
CA GLY A 38 8.08 -12.80 -5.16
C GLY A 38 8.72 -11.47 -5.55
N ASP A 39 8.24 -10.83 -6.62
CA ASP A 39 8.82 -9.62 -7.18
C ASP A 39 8.45 -8.33 -6.42
N TYR A 40 8.93 -8.22 -5.18
CA TYR A 40 8.68 -7.07 -4.31
C TYR A 40 9.95 -6.48 -3.67
N TRP A 41 11.14 -6.96 -4.02
CA TRP A 41 12.37 -6.30 -3.57
C TRP A 41 12.48 -4.90 -4.23
N PRO A 42 12.80 -3.82 -3.50
CA PRO A 42 13.40 -3.75 -2.15
C PRO A 42 12.45 -3.50 -0.96
N LEU A 43 11.14 -3.74 -1.08
CA LEU A 43 10.17 -3.44 -0.02
C LEU A 43 10.49 -4.05 1.36
N PRO A 44 11.06 -5.27 1.49
CA PRO A 44 11.45 -5.80 2.81
C PRO A 44 12.42 -4.91 3.59
N TRP A 45 13.32 -4.20 2.90
CA TRP A 45 14.24 -3.29 3.57
C TRP A 45 13.54 -2.02 4.06
N TYR A 46 12.63 -1.47 3.26
CA TYR A 46 11.88 -0.26 3.63
C TYR A 46 10.82 -0.52 4.71
N LEU A 47 10.17 -1.68 4.68
CA LEU A 47 9.08 -2.02 5.61
C LEU A 47 9.59 -2.69 6.90
N ARG A 48 10.89 -2.83 7.10
CA ARG A 48 11.51 -3.50 8.27
C ARG A 48 11.13 -2.91 9.64
N SER A 49 10.63 -1.67 9.69
CA SER A 49 10.17 -1.04 10.93
C SER A 49 8.79 -1.51 11.38
N PHE A 50 8.02 -2.13 10.48
CA PHE A 50 6.72 -2.71 10.78
C PHE A 50 6.90 -4.14 11.28
N THR A 51 6.17 -4.52 12.33
CA THR A 51 6.34 -5.83 12.97
C THR A 51 5.36 -6.89 12.47
N ARG A 52 4.44 -6.51 11.57
CA ARG A 52 3.39 -7.38 11.02
C ARG A 52 3.32 -7.25 9.50
N VAL A 53 4.34 -7.78 8.82
CA VAL A 53 4.38 -7.79 7.36
C VAL A 53 4.30 -9.22 6.85
N GLY A 54 3.28 -9.52 6.05
CA GLY A 54 3.15 -10.77 5.31
C GLY A 54 3.73 -10.61 3.90
N TRP A 55 4.46 -11.62 3.43
CA TRP A 55 5.09 -11.65 2.11
C TRP A 55 4.53 -12.82 1.31
N TRP A 56 4.01 -12.55 0.13
CA TRP A 56 3.33 -13.53 -0.71
C TRP A 56 3.82 -13.43 -2.15
N ASP A 57 4.07 -14.58 -2.78
CA ASP A 57 4.56 -14.67 -4.16
C ASP A 57 3.41 -14.78 -5.19
N GLY A 58 2.17 -14.69 -4.70
CA GLY A 58 0.92 -14.73 -5.46
C GLY A 58 -0.26 -14.47 -4.52
N LEU A 59 -1.47 -14.30 -5.07
CA LEU A 59 -2.66 -13.99 -4.27
C LEU A 59 -2.99 -15.15 -3.31
N PRO A 60 -2.94 -14.93 -1.98
CA PRO A 60 -3.36 -15.94 -1.02
C PRO A 60 -4.90 -16.03 -0.97
N ALA A 61 -5.43 -17.11 -0.39
CA ALA A 61 -6.87 -17.30 -0.22
C ALA A 61 -7.56 -16.18 0.60
N SER A 62 -6.81 -15.55 1.52
CA SER A 62 -7.26 -14.41 2.30
C SER A 62 -6.21 -13.30 2.21
N PRO A 63 -6.28 -12.41 1.20
CA PRO A 63 -5.30 -11.34 1.00
C PRO A 63 -5.53 -10.14 1.94
N TYR A 64 -6.72 -10.02 2.50
CA TYR A 64 -7.20 -8.84 3.20
C TYR A 64 -6.38 -8.51 4.46
N ALA A 65 -5.80 -7.32 4.47
CA ALA A 65 -5.11 -6.69 5.58
C ALA A 65 -5.40 -5.18 5.53
N PRO A 66 -5.26 -4.44 6.67
CA PRO A 66 -5.50 -3.00 6.71
C PRO A 66 -4.76 -2.21 5.62
N ILE A 67 -3.56 -2.66 5.25
CA ILE A 67 -2.81 -2.19 4.09
C ILE A 67 -2.37 -3.39 3.25
N MET A 68 -2.58 -3.31 1.94
CA MET A 68 -2.06 -4.29 0.98
C MET A 68 -1.28 -3.59 -0.13
N ILE A 69 -0.15 -4.18 -0.51
CA ILE A 69 0.69 -3.75 -1.64
C ILE A 69 0.73 -4.91 -2.62
N VAL A 70 0.13 -4.76 -3.80
CA VAL A 70 -0.13 -5.88 -4.71
C VAL A 70 0.46 -5.58 -6.08
N SER A 71 1.14 -6.55 -6.69
CA SER A 71 1.59 -6.44 -8.08
C SER A 71 0.39 -6.27 -9.01
N ALA A 72 0.38 -5.20 -9.79
CA ALA A 72 -0.70 -4.89 -10.74
C ALA A 72 -0.88 -6.01 -11.80
N SER A 73 0.18 -6.77 -12.10
CA SER A 73 0.12 -7.92 -13.00
C SER A 73 -0.84 -9.03 -12.54
N LEU A 74 -1.11 -9.11 -11.23
CA LEU A 74 -2.02 -10.09 -10.64
C LEU A 74 -3.50 -9.74 -10.83
N GLN A 75 -3.82 -8.50 -11.25
CA GLN A 75 -5.20 -8.05 -11.52
C GLN A 75 -6.17 -8.40 -10.39
N ALA A 76 -5.78 -8.08 -9.15
CA ALA A 76 -6.41 -8.65 -7.96
C ALA A 76 -7.81 -8.11 -7.65
N GLY A 77 -8.11 -6.85 -8.00
CA GLY A 77 -9.45 -6.26 -7.82
C GLY A 77 -9.96 -6.28 -6.37
N LEU A 78 -9.09 -6.05 -5.39
CA LEU A 78 -9.40 -6.23 -3.95
C LEU A 78 -10.35 -5.17 -3.37
N ASP A 79 -10.74 -4.18 -4.16
CA ASP A 79 -11.73 -3.15 -3.83
C ASP A 79 -13.16 -3.54 -4.26
N ALA A 80 -13.34 -4.63 -5.02
CA ALA A 80 -14.65 -5.07 -5.51
C ALA A 80 -15.68 -5.35 -4.39
N GLN A 81 -15.22 -5.75 -3.20
CA GLN A 81 -16.08 -5.99 -2.04
C GLN A 81 -16.42 -4.73 -1.24
N GLN A 82 -15.95 -3.54 -1.67
CA GLN A 82 -16.16 -2.27 -0.99
C GLN A 82 -15.72 -2.25 0.49
N THR A 83 -14.80 -3.12 0.88
CA THR A 83 -14.17 -3.11 2.22
C THR A 83 -12.83 -2.39 2.22
N HIS A 84 -12.20 -2.31 1.04
CA HIS A 84 -10.93 -1.66 0.79
C HIS A 84 -11.05 -0.73 -0.41
N LEU A 85 -10.15 0.26 -0.48
CA LEU A 85 -10.02 1.16 -1.61
C LEU A 85 -8.63 1.05 -2.20
N MET A 86 -8.51 1.02 -3.53
CA MET A 86 -7.24 1.27 -4.21
C MET A 86 -6.96 2.77 -4.13
N ILE A 87 -5.93 3.15 -3.36
CA ILE A 87 -5.62 4.56 -3.09
C ILE A 87 -4.37 5.06 -3.83
N GLY A 88 -3.72 4.19 -4.60
CA GLY A 88 -2.55 4.59 -5.37
C GLY A 88 -1.96 3.47 -6.23
N TYR A 89 -1.30 3.92 -7.28
CA TYR A 89 -0.58 3.12 -8.26
C TYR A 89 0.86 3.61 -8.31
N PHE A 90 1.82 2.71 -8.09
CA PHE A 90 3.23 3.05 -7.86
C PHE A 90 4.14 2.17 -8.70
N GLU A 91 5.13 2.75 -9.36
CA GLU A 91 6.18 1.99 -10.04
C GLU A 91 7.30 1.57 -9.05
N LEU A 92 7.55 0.26 -8.93
CA LEU A 92 8.68 -0.24 -8.12
C LEU A 92 10.01 -0.05 -8.87
N ARG A 93 10.00 -0.40 -10.16
CA ARG A 93 11.10 -0.28 -11.12
C ARG A 93 10.50 -0.35 -12.54
N PRO A 94 11.28 -0.09 -13.61
CA PRO A 94 10.76 -0.08 -14.98
C PRO A 94 9.90 -1.31 -15.29
N GLY A 95 8.61 -1.09 -15.53
CA GLY A 95 7.64 -2.13 -15.91
C GLY A 95 7.05 -2.98 -14.78
N VAL A 96 7.40 -2.71 -13.51
CA VAL A 96 6.83 -3.40 -12.34
C VAL A 96 6.03 -2.40 -11.52
N PHE A 97 4.71 -2.59 -11.52
CA PHE A 97 3.77 -1.68 -10.88
C PHE A 97 3.07 -2.34 -9.70
N LEU A 98 2.81 -1.54 -8.68
CA LEU A 98 2.18 -1.92 -7.42
C LEU A 98 0.94 -1.08 -7.19
N GLU A 99 -0.14 -1.75 -6.81
CA GLU A 99 -1.38 -1.15 -6.31
C GLU A 99 -1.34 -1.14 -4.78
N MET A 100 -1.69 0.00 -4.19
CA MET A 100 -1.86 0.12 -2.74
C MET A 100 -3.35 0.13 -2.40
N TYR A 101 -3.77 -0.87 -1.62
CA TYR A 101 -5.13 -0.95 -1.07
C TYR A 101 -5.12 -0.65 0.42
N VAL A 102 -6.18 0.03 0.89
CA VAL A 102 -6.36 0.36 2.30
C VAL A 102 -7.78 0.07 2.74
N GLU A 103 -7.93 -0.52 3.93
CA GLU A 103 -9.22 -0.75 4.58
C GLU A 103 -9.98 0.56 4.78
N LEU A 104 -11.29 0.54 4.52
CA LEU A 104 -12.13 1.75 4.57
C LEU A 104 -12.05 2.51 5.90
N GLU A 105 -12.10 1.80 7.03
CA GLU A 105 -12.08 2.46 8.35
C GLU A 105 -10.73 3.10 8.64
N LEU A 106 -9.63 2.46 8.23
CA LEU A 106 -8.29 3.04 8.32
C LEU A 106 -8.16 4.27 7.41
N TRP A 107 -8.72 4.20 6.21
CA TRP A 107 -8.72 5.33 5.28
C TRP A 107 -9.52 6.53 5.81
N LYS A 108 -10.70 6.29 6.38
CA LYS A 108 -11.51 7.34 7.03
C LYS A 108 -10.75 7.98 8.19
N ALA A 109 -10.11 7.19 9.04
CA ALA A 109 -9.29 7.69 10.14
C ALA A 109 -8.12 8.55 9.63
N PHE A 110 -7.49 8.14 8.54
CA PHE A 110 -6.42 8.92 7.89
C PHE A 110 -6.94 10.27 7.37
N LEU A 111 -8.07 10.29 6.67
CA LEU A 111 -8.67 11.52 6.15
C LEU A 111 -9.13 12.47 7.26
N ALA A 112 -9.64 11.95 8.37
CA ALA A 112 -10.02 12.77 9.53
C ALA A 112 -8.81 13.52 10.14
N GLN A 113 -7.62 12.94 10.04
CA GLN A 113 -6.37 13.54 10.52
C GLN A 113 -5.67 14.40 9.45
N ASN A 114 -5.97 14.15 8.18
CA ASN A 114 -5.38 14.81 7.02
C ASN A 114 -6.48 15.23 6.04
N PRO A 115 -7.35 16.19 6.42
CA PRO A 115 -8.46 16.58 5.59
C PRO A 115 -7.94 17.09 4.24
N PRO A 116 -8.59 16.72 3.12
CA PRO A 116 -8.22 17.27 1.82
C PRO A 116 -8.35 18.80 1.86
N PRO A 117 -7.49 19.53 1.14
CA PRO A 117 -7.65 20.97 1.01
C PRO A 117 -9.07 21.27 0.51
N GLN A 118 -9.73 22.23 1.15
CA GLN A 118 -11.06 22.65 0.70
C GLN A 118 -10.94 23.15 -0.74
N PRO A 119 -11.85 22.75 -1.65
CA PRO A 119 -11.87 23.33 -2.99
C PRO A 119 -11.96 24.84 -2.83
N ALA A 120 -11.07 25.57 -3.49
CA ALA A 120 -11.10 27.02 -3.49
C ALA A 120 -12.51 27.45 -3.92
N GLN A 121 -13.17 28.24 -3.08
CA GLN A 121 -14.43 28.85 -3.47
C GLN A 121 -14.13 29.76 -4.66
N GLU A 122 -14.66 29.41 -5.83
CA GLU A 122 -14.66 30.30 -6.99
C GLU A 122 -15.64 31.45 -6.66
N ASP A 123 -15.09 32.64 -6.39
CA ASP A 123 -15.82 33.90 -6.25
C ASP A 123 -16.32 34.44 -7.61
#